data_AF-A0A6G0R171-F1
#
_entry.id   AF-A0A6G0R171-F1
#
_cell.length_a   1.000
_cell.length_b   1.000
_cell.length_c   1.000
_cell.angle_alpha   90.00
_cell.angle_beta   90.00
_cell.angle_gamma   90.00
#
_symmetry.space_group_name_H-M   'P 1'
#
loop_
_entity.id
_entity.type
_entity.pdbx_description
1 polymer ?
#
loop_
_entity_poly.entity_id
_entity_poly.type
_entity_poly.pdbx_seq_one_letter_code
_entity_poly.pdbx_strand_id
1 'polypeptide(L)' 'MLEDQFNRNTLKNRLIVTKKLHNFKMESGKWFVVHVDQFEEIALQMETISEPLDETRQLVL' A
#
# COMPACT_ATOMS: atom_id res chain seq x y z
N MET A 1 17.71 9.46 -11.48
CA MET A 1 16.86 9.14 -12.65
C MET A 1 15.41 8.97 -12.22
N LEU A 2 14.46 8.93 -13.17
CA LEU A 2 13.04 8.63 -12.93
C LEU A 2 12.89 7.29 -12.18
N GLU A 3 13.70 6.30 -12.54
CA GLU A 3 13.77 4.99 -11.90
C GLU A 3 14.14 5.09 -10.40
N ASP A 4 15.16 5.87 -10.02
CA ASP A 4 15.51 6.06 -8.61
C ASP A 4 14.37 6.70 -7.79
N GLN A 5 13.68 7.67 -8.39
CA GLN A 5 12.55 8.34 -7.76
C GLN A 5 11.36 7.41 -7.62
N PHE A 6 11.06 6.61 -8.65
CA PHE A 6 10.05 5.56 -8.60
C PHE A 6 10.39 4.53 -7.53
N ASN A 7 11.60 3.99 -7.53
CA ASN A 7 12.06 2.98 -6.56
C ASN A 7 11.99 3.49 -5.11
N ARG A 8 12.40 4.75 -4.87
CA ARG A 8 12.27 5.37 -3.54
C ARG A 8 10.82 5.55 -3.12
N ASN A 9 9.95 5.97 -4.03
CA ASN A 9 8.52 6.13 -3.73
C ASN A 9 7.85 4.78 -3.48
N THR A 10 8.12 3.77 -4.30
CA THR A 10 7.62 2.40 -4.14
C THR A 10 8.07 1.81 -2.80
N LEU A 11 9.36 1.92 -2.46
CA LEU A 11 9.88 1.43 -1.18
C LEU A 11 9.24 2.16 0.02
N LYS A 12 9.12 3.49 -0.05
CA LYS A 12 8.48 4.29 1.00
C LYS A 12 7.00 3.90 1.18
N ASN A 13 6.28 3.71 0.07
CA ASN A 13 4.88 3.34 0.10
C ASN A 13 4.69 1.93 0.68
N ARG A 14 5.51 0.94 0.26
CA ARG A 14 5.52 -0.41 0.84
C ARG A 14 5.73 -0.37 2.35
N LEU A 15 6.72 0.42 2.80
CA LEU A 15 7.00 0.57 4.22
C LEU A 15 5.81 1.16 4.99
N ILE A 16 5.16 2.20 4.47
CA ILE A 16 3.99 2.83 5.09
C ILE A 16 2.85 1.82 5.23
N VAL A 17 2.55 1.09 4.16
CA VAL A 17 1.43 0.15 4.15
C VAL A 17 1.68 -1.06 5.05
N THR A 18 2.90 -1.61 5.07
CA THR A 18 3.28 -2.66 6.03
C THR A 18 3.17 -2.17 7.47
N LYS A 19 3.55 -0.91 7.75
CA LYS A 19 3.41 -0.33 9.10
C LYS A 19 1.95 -0.14 9.49
N LYS A 20 1.07 0.28 8.57
CA LYS A 20 -0.38 0.36 8.81
C LYS A 20 -0.95 -1.02 9.13
N LEU A 21 -0.62 -2.04 8.33
CA LEU A 21 -1.07 -3.42 8.57
C LEU A 21 -0.58 -3.96 9.92
N HIS A 22 0.69 -3.74 10.27
CA HIS A 22 1.23 -4.19 11.55
C HIS A 22 0.52 -3.54 12.75
N ASN A 23 0.12 -2.28 12.61
CA ASN A 23 -0.56 -1.54 13.67
C ASN A 23 -2.08 -1.76 13.68
N PHE A 24 -2.64 -2.35 12.62
CA PHE A 24 -4.06 -2.68 12.56
C PHE A 24 -4.40 -3.67 13.67
N LYS A 25 -5.40 -3.31 14.48
CA LYS A 25 -5.90 -4.15 15.57
C LYS A 25 -7.42 -4.11 15.55
N MET A 26 -8.03 -5.27 15.69
CA MET A 26 -9.45 -5.35 15.99
C MET A 26 -9.65 -5.01 17.47
N GLU A 27 -10.65 -4.19 17.76
CA GLU A 27 -10.99 -3.83 19.13
C GLU A 27 -11.79 -4.96 19.77
N SER A 28 -11.41 -5.31 21.00
CA SER A 28 -12.15 -6.32 21.76
C SER A 28 -13.58 -5.86 22.02
N GLY A 29 -14.55 -6.77 21.84
CA GLY A 29 -15.97 -6.49 22.06
C GLY A 29 -16.67 -5.74 20.92
N LYS A 30 -15.98 -5.40 19.83
CA LYS A 30 -16.60 -4.89 18.61
C LYS A 30 -16.82 -6.00 17.59
N TRP A 31 -17.85 -5.82 16.76
CA TRP A 31 -18.11 -6.73 15.64
C TRP A 31 -17.03 -6.57 14.57
N PHE A 32 -16.63 -7.69 13.95
CA PHE A 32 -15.65 -7.70 12.86
C PHE A 32 -15.95 -6.67 11.77
N VAL A 33 -17.23 -6.51 11.39
CA VAL A 33 -17.68 -5.58 10.35
C VAL A 33 -17.25 -4.13 10.61
N VAL A 34 -17.11 -3.73 11.88
CA VAL A 34 -16.69 -2.37 12.26
C VAL A 34 -15.22 -2.09 11.87
N HIS A 35 -14.43 -3.15 11.67
CA HIS A 35 -13.02 -3.06 11.29
C HIS A 35 -12.78 -3.35 9.80
N VAL A 36 -13.79 -3.81 9.06
CA VAL A 36 -13.65 -4.21 7.66
C VAL A 36 -13.27 -3.03 6.78
N ASP A 37 -13.93 -1.89 6.92
CA ASP A 37 -13.65 -0.70 6.10
C ASP A 37 -12.19 -0.23 6.25
N GLN A 38 -11.65 -0.26 7.47
CA GLN A 38 -10.25 0.09 7.74
C GLN A 38 -9.27 -0.94 7.17
N PHE A 39 -9.61 -2.22 7.25
CA PHE A 39 -8.78 -3.28 6.67
C PHE A 39 -8.79 -3.21 5.14
N GLU A 40 -9.95 -2.96 4.53
CA GLU A 40 -10.14 -2.79 3.09
C GLU A 40 -9.30 -1.63 2.56
N GLU A 41 -9.26 -0.49 3.26
CA GLU A 41 -8.39 0.63 2.88
C GLU A 41 -6.90 0.23 2.82
N ILE A 42 -6.44 -0.57 3.79
CA ILE A 42 -5.06 -1.07 3.80
C ILE A 42 -4.81 -2.04 2.64
N ALA A 43 -5.78 -2.92 2.35
CA ALA A 43 -5.70 -3.89 1.26
C ALA A 43 -5.65 -3.20 -0.12
N LEU A 44 -6.48 -2.19 -0.36
CA LEU A 44 -6.46 -1.38 -1.59
C LEU A 44 -5.12 -0.66 -1.78
N GLN A 45 -4.54 -0.13 -0.69
CA GLN A 45 -3.22 0.48 -0.74
C GLN A 45 -2.12 -0.56 -1.04
N MET A 46 -2.24 -1.81 -0.60
CA MET A 46 -1.29 -2.87 -0.94
C MET A 46 -1.34 -3.26 -2.42
N GLU A 47 -2.54 -3.38 -2.98
CA GLU A 47 -2.76 -3.72 -4.39
C GLU A 47 -2.11 -2.69 -5.32
N THR A 48 -2.35 -1.40 -5.07
CA THR A 48 -1.80 -0.29 -5.87
C THR A 48 -0.27 -0.18 -5.83
N ILE A 49 0.40 -0.69 -4.78
CA ILE A 49 1.86 -0.65 -4.65
C ILE A 49 2.53 -1.94 -5.20
N SER A 50 1.71 -2.98 -5.43
CA SER A 50 2.18 -4.24 -6.02
C SER A 50 2.27 -4.16 -7.54
N GLU A 51 1.68 -3.15 -8.18
CA GLU A 51 1.88 -2.87 -9.60
C GLU A 51 3.35 -2.51 -9.89
N PRO A 52 4.08 -3.33 -10.67
CA PRO A 52 5.37 -2.92 -11.18
C PRO A 52 5.20 -1.71 -12.11
N LEU A 53 6.22 -0.86 -12.19
CA LEU A 53 6.28 0.14 -13.26
C LEU A 53 6.36 -0.64 -14.57
N ASP A 54 5.24 -0.71 -15.30
CA ASP A 54 5.22 -1.21 -16.66
C ASP A 54 6.35 -0.52 -17.44
N GLU A 55 7.30 -1.29 -17.94
CA GLU A 55 8.48 -0.80 -18.68
C GLU A 55 8.05 0.12 -19.83
N THR A 56 6.85 -0.10 -20.38
CA THR A 56 6.21 0.72 -21.41
C THR A 56 5.94 2.16 -20.97
N ARG A 57 5.71 2.41 -19.68
CA ARG A 57 5.47 3.75 -19.11
C ARG A 57 6.75 4.55 -18.87
N GLN A 58 7.93 3.91 -18.95
CA GLN A 58 9.23 4.59 -18.80
C GLN A 58 9.67 5.35 -20.06
N LEU A 59 9.09 5.03 -21.23
CA LEU A 59 9.47 5.61 -22.53
C LEU A 59 8.76 6.92 -22.89
N VAL A 60 7.87 7.44 -22.03
CA VAL A 60 7.01 8.62 -22.34
C VAL A 60 7.49 9.90 -21.63
N LEU A 61 8.81 10.09 -21.48
CA LEU A 61 9.40 11.37 -21.05
C LEU A 61 10.51 11.83 -21.98
#